data_AF-A0A8J3I245-F1
#
_entry.id   AF-A0A8J3I245-F1
#
_cell.length_a   1.000
_cell.length_b   1.000
_cell.length_c   1.000
_cell.angle_alpha   90.00
_cell.angle_beta   90.00
_cell.angle_gamma   90.00
#
_symmetry.space_group_name_H-M   'P 1'
#
loop_
_entity.id
_entity.type
_entity.pdbx_description
1 polymer ?
#
loop_
_entity_poly.entity_id
_entity_poly.type
_entity_poly.pdbx_seq_one_letter_code
_entity_poly.pdbx_strand_id
1 'polypeptide(L)'
;MKQPASDMVIFHMGRAAYHRTRLLAISMAGIFFLGAIGCILGCIWMWSIYSHEFTLYLKWQDALVGLLGFIAFAMLKGDILIARFLYALHRGYRHGMFLVGKHSLEARDLSPLNLSSIFWMLNSEFWCFVAVLVGLVPAILVGWTLHITHPLLMVVATGAAILLSLAGVAVSVVAFSFILIGCVGAISFTKNLGAVQTYELSNRMMLRIDDFQLTIIYPGAQESLIELKLLDKEDRRVLLDLLHARWIDAQHVWNPRLGEEIEQALRESERSAVLV
;
A
#
# COMPACT_ATOMS: atom_id res chain seq x y z
N MET A 1 12.86 46.21 9.85
CA MET A 1 11.55 45.55 10.09
C MET A 1 11.78 44.05 10.14
N LYS A 2 11.73 43.46 11.33
CA LYS A 2 11.93 42.01 11.54
C LYS A 2 10.59 41.31 11.25
N GLN A 3 10.57 40.39 10.30
CA GLN A 3 9.46 39.45 10.16
C GLN A 3 9.37 38.62 11.44
N PRO A 4 8.17 38.38 12.01
CA PRO A 4 8.05 37.44 13.12
C PRO A 4 8.37 36.04 12.59
N ALA A 5 9.42 35.43 13.12
CA ALA A 5 9.71 34.02 12.88
C ALA A 5 8.50 33.23 13.40
N SER A 6 7.79 32.55 12.50
CA SER A 6 6.74 31.63 12.88
C SER A 6 7.34 30.52 13.76
N ASP A 7 6.79 30.29 14.95
CA ASP A 7 7.16 29.24 15.92
C ASP A 7 6.89 27.80 15.38
N MET A 8 7.37 27.49 14.18
CA MET A 8 7.27 26.17 13.55
C MET A 8 8.67 25.57 13.44
N VAL A 9 8.89 24.46 14.14
CA VAL A 9 10.11 23.65 14.02
C VAL A 9 9.86 22.56 12.99
N ILE A 10 10.75 22.46 12.00
CA ILE A 10 10.62 21.53 10.88
C ILE A 10 11.67 20.43 11.04
N PHE A 11 11.23 19.17 11.00
CA PHE A 11 12.10 18.00 11.11
C PHE A 11 12.12 17.23 9.79
N HIS A 12 13.32 16.89 9.33
CA HIS A 12 13.58 16.32 8.03
C HIS A 12 13.90 14.83 8.10
N MET A 13 13.63 14.15 6.98
CA MET A 13 14.04 12.76 6.79
C MET A 13 15.56 12.68 6.63
N GLY A 14 16.19 11.72 7.32
CA GLY A 14 17.62 11.49 7.21
C GLY A 14 18.02 11.10 5.78
N ARG A 15 19.15 11.61 5.30
CA ARG A 15 19.59 11.42 3.91
C ARG A 15 19.75 9.94 3.53
N ALA A 16 20.29 9.11 4.43
CA ALA A 16 20.45 7.67 4.22
C ALA A 16 19.09 6.95 4.11
N ALA A 17 18.13 7.29 4.98
CA ALA A 17 16.78 6.73 4.95
C ALA A 17 16.07 7.12 3.64
N TYR A 18 16.17 8.39 3.22
CA TYR A 18 15.61 8.85 1.95
C TYR A 18 16.16 8.06 0.76
N HIS A 19 17.49 7.93 0.64
CA HIS A 19 18.10 7.20 -0.47
C HIS A 19 17.73 5.73 -0.48
N ARG A 20 17.71 5.06 0.68
CA ARG A 20 17.30 3.65 0.81
C ARG A 20 15.86 3.44 0.36
N THR A 21 14.93 4.22 0.91
CA THR A 21 13.50 4.11 0.60
C THR A 21 13.22 4.47 -0.87
N ARG A 22 13.88 5.51 -1.40
CA ARG A 22 13.79 5.89 -2.80
C ARG A 22 14.31 4.80 -3.74
N LEU A 23 15.45 4.18 -3.42
CA LEU A 23 16.02 3.11 -4.23
C LEU A 23 15.06 1.91 -4.28
N LEU A 24 14.48 1.52 -3.14
CA LEU A 24 13.52 0.41 -3.05
C LEU A 24 12.24 0.71 -3.84
N ALA A 25 11.71 1.94 -3.75
CA ALA A 25 10.56 2.36 -4.53
C ALA A 25 10.85 2.34 -6.04
N ILE A 26 12.01 2.86 -6.46
CA ILE A 26 12.40 2.88 -7.89
C ILE A 26 12.61 1.45 -8.42
N SER A 27 13.26 0.57 -7.65
CA SER A 27 13.46 -0.82 -8.09
C SER A 27 12.13 -1.56 -8.22
N MET A 28 11.21 -1.37 -7.26
CA MET A 28 9.86 -1.94 -7.31
C MET A 28 9.07 -1.42 -8.52
N ALA A 29 9.10 -0.11 -8.79
CA ALA A 29 8.48 0.47 -9.98
C ALA A 29 9.11 -0.05 -11.28
N GLY A 30 10.44 -0.20 -11.33
CA GLY A 30 11.12 -0.78 -12.48
C GLY A 30 10.68 -2.21 -12.78
N ILE A 31 10.53 -3.04 -11.75
CA ILE A 31 10.07 -4.43 -11.88
C ILE A 31 8.62 -4.47 -12.38
N PHE A 32 7.73 -3.64 -11.80
CA PHE A 32 6.33 -3.58 -12.23
C PHE A 32 6.18 -3.08 -13.66
N PHE A 33 6.90 -2.01 -14.02
CA PHE A 33 6.85 -1.46 -15.37
C PHE A 33 7.34 -2.47 -16.42
N LEU A 34 8.51 -3.10 -16.18
CA LEU A 34 9.04 -4.13 -17.08
C LEU A 34 8.12 -5.36 -17.15
N GLY A 35 7.57 -5.78 -16.02
CA GLY A 35 6.59 -6.86 -15.95
C GLY A 35 5.32 -6.55 -16.75
N ALA A 36 4.80 -5.32 -16.64
CA ALA A 36 3.63 -4.86 -17.38
C ALA A 36 3.89 -4.86 -18.89
N ILE A 37 5.05 -4.36 -19.32
CA ILE A 37 5.46 -4.42 -20.73
C ILE A 37 5.54 -5.88 -21.21
N GLY A 38 6.18 -6.76 -20.43
CA GLY A 38 6.28 -8.18 -20.77
C GLY A 38 4.90 -8.84 -20.94
N CYS A 39 3.97 -8.53 -20.05
CA CYS A 39 2.59 -9.03 -20.12
C CYS A 39 1.83 -8.47 -21.33
N ILE A 40 1.96 -7.17 -21.63
CA ILE A 40 1.34 -6.54 -22.81
C ILE A 40 1.88 -7.15 -24.11
N LEU A 41 3.20 -7.33 -24.21
CA LEU A 41 3.82 -7.98 -25.36
C LEU A 41 3.35 -9.43 -25.51
N GLY A 42 3.23 -10.16 -24.38
CA GLY A 42 2.64 -11.49 -24.35
C GLY A 42 1.20 -11.52 -24.85
N CYS A 43 0.36 -10.57 -24.43
CA CYS A 43 -1.00 -10.42 -24.94
C CYS A 43 -1.02 -10.18 -26.45
N ILE A 44 -0.22 -9.23 -26.95
CA ILE A 44 -0.16 -8.90 -28.38
C ILE A 44 0.28 -10.11 -29.21
N TRP A 45 1.30 -10.83 -28.73
CA TRP A 45 1.80 -12.04 -29.38
C TRP A 45 0.77 -13.16 -29.40
N MET A 46 0.05 -13.38 -28.30
CA MET A 46 -1.03 -14.37 -28.28
C MET A 46 -2.17 -14.00 -29.21
N TRP A 47 -2.53 -12.71 -29.23
CA TRP A 47 -3.60 -12.19 -30.08
C TRP A 47 -3.32 -12.33 -31.58
N SER A 48 -2.06 -12.34 -31.98
CA SER A 48 -1.68 -12.51 -33.39
C SER A 48 -1.62 -13.97 -33.86
N ILE A 49 -1.53 -14.93 -32.93
CA ILE A 49 -1.34 -16.35 -33.24
C ILE A 49 -2.66 -17.11 -33.32
N TYR A 50 -3.72 -16.63 -32.67
CA TYR A 50 -4.95 -17.38 -32.50
C TYR A 50 -6.21 -16.55 -32.78
N SER A 51 -7.26 -17.19 -33.30
CA SER A 51 -8.55 -16.54 -33.55
C SER A 51 -9.42 -16.48 -32.28
N HIS A 52 -9.61 -15.27 -31.79
CA HIS A 52 -10.45 -14.97 -30.62
C HIS A 52 -11.93 -14.87 -30.99
N GLU A 53 -12.46 -15.90 -31.65
CA GLU A 53 -13.89 -16.00 -31.94
C GLU A 53 -14.69 -16.35 -30.68
N PHE A 54 -15.86 -15.73 -30.54
CA PHE A 54 -16.78 -15.96 -29.43
C PHE A 54 -17.27 -17.40 -29.42
N THR A 55 -17.08 -18.09 -28.29
CA THR A 55 -17.58 -19.44 -28.05
C THR A 55 -18.45 -19.50 -26.79
N LEU A 56 -19.40 -20.43 -26.76
CA LEU A 56 -20.26 -20.69 -25.58
C LEU A 56 -19.49 -21.28 -24.37
N TYR A 57 -18.21 -21.60 -24.55
CA TYR A 57 -17.29 -22.06 -23.51
C TYR A 57 -16.06 -21.16 -23.47
N LEU A 58 -15.37 -21.10 -22.33
CA LEU A 58 -14.13 -20.34 -22.18
C LEU A 58 -12.98 -21.08 -22.86
N LYS A 59 -12.26 -20.43 -23.79
CA LYS A 59 -11.01 -20.98 -24.33
C LYS A 59 -9.88 -20.71 -23.35
N TRP A 60 -8.97 -21.66 -23.18
CA TRP A 60 -7.82 -21.48 -22.28
C TRP A 60 -6.89 -20.35 -22.76
N GLN A 61 -6.83 -20.10 -24.08
CA GLN A 61 -6.08 -18.97 -24.64
C GLN A 61 -6.67 -17.62 -24.20
N ASP A 62 -8.00 -17.49 -24.22
CA ASP A 62 -8.69 -16.27 -23.77
C ASP A 62 -8.49 -16.05 -22.28
N ALA A 63 -8.50 -17.14 -21.49
CA ALA A 63 -8.19 -17.08 -20.07
C ALA A 63 -6.74 -16.61 -19.81
N LEU A 64 -5.78 -17.07 -20.62
CA LEU A 64 -4.37 -16.68 -20.51
C LEU A 64 -4.15 -15.22 -20.93
N VAL A 65 -4.78 -14.75 -22.01
CA VAL A 65 -4.78 -13.34 -22.40
C VAL A 65 -5.42 -12.48 -21.31
N GLY A 66 -6.54 -12.92 -20.73
CA GLY A 66 -7.18 -12.26 -19.61
C GLY A 66 -6.26 -12.14 -18.38
N LEU A 67 -5.51 -13.21 -18.07
CA LEU A 67 -4.52 -13.21 -16.99
C LEU A 67 -3.38 -12.22 -17.24
N LEU A 68 -2.78 -12.26 -18.43
CA LEU A 68 -1.70 -11.34 -18.79
C LEU A 68 -2.18 -9.89 -18.78
N GLY A 69 -3.38 -9.62 -19.32
CA GLY A 69 -4.00 -8.29 -19.28
C GLY A 69 -4.26 -7.81 -17.85
N PHE A 70 -4.75 -8.70 -16.98
CA PHE A 70 -4.98 -8.39 -15.58
C PHE A 70 -3.67 -8.11 -14.82
N ILE A 71 -2.63 -8.94 -15.02
CA ILE A 71 -1.31 -8.70 -14.40
C ILE A 71 -0.74 -7.36 -14.85
N ALA A 72 -0.83 -7.04 -16.15
CA ALA A 72 -0.40 -5.74 -16.66
C ALA A 72 -1.16 -4.58 -16.00
N PHE A 73 -2.49 -4.69 -15.90
CA PHE A 73 -3.32 -3.69 -15.22
C PHE A 73 -2.92 -3.51 -13.74
N ALA A 74 -2.75 -4.61 -12.99
CA ALA A 74 -2.36 -4.57 -11.59
C ALA A 74 -0.97 -3.95 -11.39
N MET A 75 0.01 -4.32 -12.23
CA MET A 75 1.36 -3.75 -12.20
C MET A 75 1.36 -2.25 -12.48
N LEU A 76 0.61 -1.79 -13.51
CA LEU A 76 0.47 -0.37 -13.81
C LEU A 76 -0.20 0.42 -12.67
N LYS A 77 -1.21 -0.17 -12.02
CA LYS A 77 -1.82 0.41 -10.82
C LYS A 77 -0.79 0.53 -9.68
N GLY A 78 0.04 -0.49 -9.50
CA GLY A 78 1.18 -0.47 -8.58
C GLY A 78 2.15 0.67 -8.87
N ASP A 79 2.54 0.85 -10.13
CA ASP A 79 3.43 1.94 -10.56
C ASP A 79 2.85 3.32 -10.25
N ILE A 80 1.55 3.53 -10.47
CA ILE A 80 0.88 4.80 -10.13
C ILE A 80 0.97 5.08 -8.62
N LEU A 81 0.76 4.07 -7.78
CA LEU A 81 0.87 4.19 -6.33
C LEU A 81 2.31 4.47 -5.89
N ILE A 82 3.29 3.79 -6.48
CA ILE A 82 4.70 4.01 -6.18
C ILE A 82 5.15 5.39 -6.66
N ALA A 83 4.69 5.85 -7.82
CA ALA A 83 4.98 7.21 -8.30
C ALA A 83 4.41 8.27 -7.33
N ARG A 84 3.19 8.05 -6.82
CA ARG A 84 2.60 8.90 -5.77
C ARG A 84 3.42 8.87 -4.48
N PHE A 85 3.89 7.69 -4.08
CA PHE A 85 4.78 7.53 -2.92
C PHE A 85 6.09 8.28 -3.09
N LEU A 86 6.75 8.13 -4.24
CA LEU A 86 7.99 8.83 -4.57
C LEU A 86 7.81 10.35 -4.55
N TYR A 87 6.66 10.83 -5.01
CA TYR A 87 6.31 12.25 -4.92
C TYR A 87 6.20 12.72 -3.47
N ALA A 88 5.48 11.98 -2.63
CA ALA A 88 5.34 12.29 -1.22
C ALA A 88 6.69 12.23 -0.48
N LEU A 89 7.50 11.21 -0.76
CA LEU A 89 8.84 11.04 -0.22
C LEU A 89 9.75 12.22 -0.57
N HIS A 90 9.71 12.67 -1.83
CA HIS A 90 10.47 13.84 -2.27
C HIS A 90 9.98 15.12 -1.58
N ARG A 91 8.67 15.31 -1.46
CA ARG A 91 8.08 16.46 -0.75
C ARG A 91 8.44 16.46 0.73
N GLY A 92 8.43 15.31 1.39
CA GLY A 92 8.81 15.15 2.79
C GLY A 92 10.29 15.41 3.04
N TYR A 93 11.16 14.95 2.13
CA TYR A 93 12.59 15.26 2.21
C TYR A 93 12.87 16.76 2.02
N ARG A 94 12.12 17.45 1.14
CA ARG A 94 12.32 18.88 0.84
C ARG A 94 11.64 19.86 1.80
N HIS A 95 10.48 19.51 2.34
CA HIS A 95 9.62 20.42 3.11
C HIS A 95 9.41 19.98 4.57
N GLY A 96 10.10 18.92 5.00
CA GLY A 96 9.94 18.33 6.32
C GLY A 96 8.92 17.18 6.34
N MET A 97 9.18 16.24 7.24
CA MET A 97 8.31 15.11 7.58
C MET A 97 7.40 15.44 8.77
N PHE A 98 7.92 16.23 9.72
CA PHE A 98 7.14 16.80 10.81
C PHE A 98 7.28 18.32 10.84
N LEU A 99 6.18 19.01 11.11
CA LEU A 99 6.17 20.42 11.46
C LEU A 99 5.46 20.56 12.81
N VAL A 100 6.20 21.00 13.82
CA VAL A 100 5.67 21.23 15.16
C VAL A 100 5.47 22.72 15.35
N GLY A 101 4.22 23.15 15.31
CA GLY A 101 3.80 24.51 15.65
C GLY A 101 3.53 24.67 17.15
N LYS A 102 2.99 25.84 17.53
CA LYS A 102 2.56 26.12 18.91
C LYS A 102 1.33 25.30 19.33
N HIS A 103 0.37 25.14 18.40
CA HIS A 103 -0.90 24.43 18.65
C HIS A 103 -1.24 23.38 17.58
N SER A 104 -0.32 23.12 16.65
CA SER A 104 -0.52 22.15 15.57
C SER A 104 0.69 21.23 15.43
N LEU A 105 0.40 19.97 15.10
CA LEU A 105 1.38 18.99 14.66
C LEU A 105 1.01 18.55 13.25
N GLU A 106 1.86 18.87 12.28
CA GLU A 106 1.73 18.31 10.94
C GLU A 106 2.70 17.15 10.80
N ALA A 107 2.19 16.04 10.29
CA ALA A 107 2.97 14.83 10.14
C ALA A 107 2.66 14.16 8.80
N ARG A 108 3.70 13.61 8.15
CA ARG A 108 3.60 12.84 6.91
C ARG A 108 4.12 11.44 7.14
N ASP A 109 3.30 10.44 6.87
CA ASP A 109 3.78 9.07 6.82
C ASP A 109 4.58 8.83 5.53
N LEU A 110 5.87 8.55 5.69
CA LEU A 110 6.83 8.23 4.64
C LEU A 110 7.47 6.86 4.87
N SER A 111 6.84 6.01 5.69
CA SER A 111 7.39 4.70 6.03
C SER A 111 7.55 3.81 4.79
N PRO A 112 8.67 3.07 4.68
CA PRO A 112 8.82 2.03 3.66
C PRO A 112 7.75 0.93 3.77
N LEU A 113 7.04 0.81 4.90
CA LEU A 113 5.90 -0.10 5.06
C LEU A 113 4.76 0.20 4.08
N ASN A 114 4.65 1.43 3.58
CA ASN A 114 3.71 1.76 2.52
C ASN A 114 4.01 0.99 1.22
N LEU A 115 5.27 0.71 0.90
CA LEU A 115 5.65 -0.11 -0.26
C LEU A 115 5.25 -1.58 -0.05
N SER A 116 5.41 -2.10 1.17
CA SER A 116 4.90 -3.43 1.55
C SER A 116 3.39 -3.50 1.40
N SER A 117 2.67 -2.46 1.84
CA SER A 117 1.21 -2.38 1.71
C SER A 117 0.75 -2.39 0.25
N ILE A 118 1.46 -1.66 -0.64
CA ILE A 118 1.21 -1.71 -2.09
C ILE A 118 1.42 -3.13 -2.62
N PHE A 119 2.52 -3.79 -2.25
CA PHE A 119 2.81 -5.16 -2.68
C PHE A 119 1.70 -6.14 -2.25
N TRP A 120 1.32 -6.11 -0.97
CA TRP A 120 0.27 -7.00 -0.45
C TRP A 120 -1.08 -6.74 -1.08
N MET A 121 -1.44 -5.47 -1.33
CA MET A 121 -2.67 -5.12 -2.04
C MET A 121 -2.71 -5.75 -3.44
N LEU A 122 -1.63 -5.64 -4.21
CA LEU A 122 -1.54 -6.23 -5.56
C LEU A 122 -1.51 -7.75 -5.53
N ASN A 123 -0.81 -8.34 -4.56
CA ASN A 123 -0.75 -9.79 -4.38
C ASN A 123 -2.13 -10.37 -4.04
N SER A 124 -2.88 -9.74 -3.12
CA SER A 124 -4.24 -10.14 -2.80
C SER A 124 -5.18 -10.04 -4.02
N GLU A 125 -5.06 -8.97 -4.80
CA GLU A 125 -5.82 -8.78 -6.03
C GLU A 125 -5.51 -9.87 -7.07
N PHE A 126 -4.23 -10.23 -7.23
CA PHE A 126 -3.78 -11.33 -8.09
C PHE A 126 -4.42 -12.66 -7.69
N TRP A 127 -4.38 -13.01 -6.41
CA TRP A 127 -5.01 -14.25 -5.94
C TRP A 127 -6.53 -14.25 -6.09
N CYS A 128 -7.18 -13.09 -5.92
CA CYS A 128 -8.60 -12.95 -6.23
C CYS A 128 -8.87 -13.22 -7.72
N PHE A 129 -8.03 -12.70 -8.62
CA PHE A 129 -8.18 -12.96 -10.04
C PHE A 129 -7.91 -14.42 -10.42
N VAL A 130 -6.91 -15.06 -9.80
CA VAL A 130 -6.68 -16.50 -9.95
C VAL A 130 -7.92 -17.29 -9.50
N ALA A 131 -8.56 -16.91 -8.40
CA ALA A 131 -9.81 -17.53 -7.96
C ALA A 131 -10.96 -17.32 -8.98
N VAL A 132 -11.04 -16.15 -9.62
CA VAL A 132 -11.98 -15.91 -10.74
C VAL A 132 -11.73 -16.90 -11.87
N LEU A 133 -10.48 -17.07 -12.30
CA LEU A 133 -10.13 -18.00 -13.37
C LEU A 133 -10.45 -19.45 -13.01
N VAL A 134 -10.07 -19.89 -11.80
CA VAL A 134 -10.35 -21.24 -11.29
C VAL A 134 -11.86 -21.50 -11.25
N GLY A 135 -12.65 -20.52 -10.81
CA GLY A 135 -14.11 -20.60 -10.85
C GLY A 135 -14.68 -20.72 -12.27
N LEU A 136 -13.97 -20.20 -13.28
CA LEU A 136 -14.38 -20.29 -14.69
C LEU A 136 -13.85 -21.55 -15.41
N VAL A 137 -12.89 -22.29 -14.85
CA VAL A 137 -12.35 -23.54 -15.45
C VAL A 137 -13.44 -24.55 -15.83
N PRO A 138 -14.50 -24.78 -15.04
CA PRO A 138 -15.58 -25.70 -15.43
C PRO A 138 -16.27 -25.29 -16.75
N ALA A 139 -16.29 -24.01 -17.11
CA ALA A 139 -16.80 -23.57 -18.40
C ALA A 139 -15.95 -24.07 -19.58
N ILE A 140 -14.65 -24.32 -19.37
CA ILE A 140 -13.77 -24.97 -20.37
C ILE A 140 -14.21 -26.43 -20.57
N LEU A 141 -14.56 -27.13 -19.48
CA LEU A 141 -15.00 -28.52 -19.52
C LEU A 141 -16.28 -28.70 -20.34
N VAL A 142 -17.21 -27.73 -20.31
CA VAL A 142 -18.42 -27.76 -21.16
C VAL A 142 -18.05 -27.94 -22.64
N GLY A 143 -17.08 -27.16 -23.13
CA GLY A 143 -16.59 -27.29 -24.51
C GLY A 143 -16.02 -28.68 -24.82
N TRP A 144 -15.32 -29.30 -23.86
CA TRP A 144 -14.76 -30.64 -24.03
C TRP A 144 -15.83 -31.73 -24.01
N THR A 145 -16.82 -31.60 -23.12
CA THR A 145 -17.90 -32.59 -22.98
C THR A 145 -18.78 -32.69 -24.22
N LEU A 146 -18.91 -31.61 -25.01
CA LEU A 146 -19.65 -31.59 -26.27
C LEU A 146 -19.01 -32.43 -27.40
N HIS A 147 -17.73 -32.79 -27.27
CA HIS A 147 -17.01 -33.61 -28.26
C HIS A 147 -17.05 -35.11 -27.93
N ILE A 148 -17.74 -35.52 -26.87
CA ILE A 148 -17.86 -36.93 -26.47
C ILE A 148 -18.79 -37.67 -27.45
N THR A 149 -18.29 -38.72 -28.08
CA THR A 149 -19.03 -39.51 -29.10
C THR A 149 -20.18 -40.34 -28.52
N HIS A 150 -20.11 -40.74 -27.25
CA HIS A 150 -21.19 -41.53 -26.63
C HIS A 150 -22.29 -40.61 -26.05
N PRO A 151 -23.54 -40.66 -26.56
CA PRO A 151 -24.56 -39.65 -26.28
C PRO A 151 -24.98 -39.59 -24.80
N LEU A 152 -25.11 -40.74 -24.13
CA LEU A 152 -25.46 -40.79 -22.71
C LEU A 152 -24.35 -40.20 -21.83
N LEU A 153 -23.09 -40.46 -22.19
CA LEU A 153 -21.92 -39.95 -21.45
C LEU A 153 -21.78 -38.44 -21.67
N MET A 154 -22.01 -37.97 -22.90
CA MET A 154 -22.06 -36.56 -23.24
C MET A 154 -23.09 -35.82 -22.37
N VAL A 155 -24.34 -36.32 -22.27
CA VAL A 155 -25.40 -35.66 -21.48
C VAL A 155 -25.03 -35.59 -20.00
N VAL A 156 -24.56 -36.69 -19.41
CA VAL A 156 -24.20 -36.73 -17.98
C VAL A 156 -22.99 -35.84 -17.71
N ALA A 157 -21.94 -35.91 -18.53
CA ALA A 157 -20.73 -35.12 -18.36
C ALA A 157 -20.98 -33.62 -18.55
N THR A 158 -21.78 -33.25 -19.57
CA THR A 158 -22.18 -31.85 -19.81
C THR A 158 -23.03 -31.32 -18.67
N GLY A 159 -24.00 -32.10 -18.19
CA GLY A 159 -24.84 -31.73 -17.04
C GLY A 159 -24.01 -31.50 -15.77
N ALA A 160 -23.06 -32.38 -15.47
CA ALA A 160 -22.14 -32.22 -14.35
C ALA A 160 -21.23 -30.99 -14.51
N ALA A 161 -20.72 -30.75 -15.72
CA ALA A 161 -19.91 -29.57 -16.03
C ALA A 161 -20.70 -28.27 -15.84
N ILE A 162 -21.97 -28.22 -16.27
CA ILE A 162 -22.86 -27.07 -16.06
C ILE A 162 -23.11 -26.82 -14.57
N LEU A 163 -23.39 -27.86 -13.79
CA LEU A 163 -23.57 -27.72 -12.34
C LEU A 163 -22.31 -27.19 -11.66
N LEU A 164 -21.14 -27.68 -12.06
CA LEU A 164 -19.86 -27.19 -11.56
C LEU A 164 -19.58 -25.75 -12.00
N SER A 165 -19.97 -25.37 -13.22
CA SER A 165 -19.90 -23.98 -13.72
C SER A 165 -20.76 -23.03 -12.91
N LEU A 166 -21.96 -23.43 -12.48
CA LEU A 166 -22.82 -22.57 -11.64
C LEU A 166 -22.15 -22.26 -10.29
N ALA A 167 -21.59 -23.28 -9.64
CA ALA A 167 -20.82 -23.09 -8.41
C ALA A 167 -19.56 -22.24 -8.64
N GLY A 168 -18.86 -22.49 -9.75
CA GLY A 168 -17.69 -21.74 -10.16
C GLY A 168 -17.98 -20.25 -10.41
N VAL A 169 -19.08 -19.94 -11.09
CA VAL A 169 -19.54 -18.55 -11.32
C VAL A 169 -19.80 -17.82 -10.01
N ALA A 170 -20.40 -18.48 -9.01
CA ALA A 170 -20.62 -17.86 -7.71
C ALA A 170 -19.28 -17.47 -7.05
N VAL A 171 -18.27 -18.36 -7.08
CA VAL A 171 -16.91 -18.06 -6.59
C VAL A 171 -16.28 -16.92 -7.37
N SER A 172 -16.40 -16.93 -8.70
CA SER A 172 -15.87 -15.87 -9.56
C SER A 172 -16.51 -14.50 -9.27
N VAL A 173 -17.82 -14.45 -9.03
CA VAL A 173 -18.52 -13.19 -8.68
C VAL A 173 -18.02 -12.63 -7.35
N VAL A 174 -17.89 -13.48 -6.32
CA VAL A 174 -17.38 -13.05 -5.01
C VAL A 174 -15.93 -12.58 -5.12
N ALA A 175 -15.06 -13.34 -5.78
CA ALA A 175 -13.66 -12.97 -5.97
C ALA A 175 -13.51 -11.67 -6.78
N PHE A 176 -14.32 -11.49 -7.83
CA PHE A 176 -14.34 -10.27 -8.62
C PHE A 176 -14.81 -9.06 -7.82
N SER A 177 -15.76 -9.23 -6.89
CA SER A 177 -16.20 -8.16 -6.00
C SER A 177 -15.05 -7.64 -5.11
N PHE A 178 -14.16 -8.52 -4.64
CA PHE A 178 -12.97 -8.12 -3.89
C PHE A 178 -11.97 -7.33 -4.74
N ILE A 179 -11.84 -7.66 -6.03
CA ILE A 179 -11.01 -6.87 -6.97
C ILE A 179 -11.59 -5.45 -7.10
N LEU A 180 -12.91 -5.31 -7.27
CA LEU A 180 -13.56 -4.00 -7.35
C LEU A 180 -13.38 -3.19 -6.06
N ILE A 181 -13.58 -3.82 -4.90
CA ILE A 181 -13.34 -3.19 -3.60
C ILE A 181 -11.87 -2.75 -3.49
N GLY A 182 -10.93 -3.60 -3.94
CA GLY A 182 -9.50 -3.29 -3.99
C GLY A 182 -9.18 -2.10 -4.89
N CYS A 183 -9.83 -1.97 -6.06
CA CYS A 183 -9.68 -0.81 -6.94
C CYS A 183 -10.20 0.49 -6.31
N VAL A 184 -11.36 0.46 -5.64
CA VAL A 184 -11.88 1.62 -4.90
C VAL A 184 -10.97 1.97 -3.72
N GLY A 185 -10.51 0.95 -2.99
CA GLY A 185 -9.53 1.08 -1.91
C GLY A 185 -8.22 1.72 -2.39
N ALA A 186 -7.72 1.33 -3.56
CA ALA A 186 -6.52 1.90 -4.15
C ALA A 186 -6.67 3.41 -4.45
N ILE A 187 -7.84 3.87 -4.89
CA ILE A 187 -8.11 5.31 -5.09
C ILE A 187 -8.04 6.05 -3.76
N SER A 188 -8.69 5.53 -2.72
CA SER A 188 -8.65 6.12 -1.37
C SER A 188 -7.22 6.13 -0.81
N PHE A 189 -6.50 5.01 -0.98
CA PHE A 189 -5.12 4.86 -0.56
C PHE A 189 -4.21 5.87 -1.27
N THR A 190 -4.35 6.06 -2.59
CA THR A 190 -3.59 7.06 -3.37
C THR A 190 -3.76 8.48 -2.82
N LYS A 191 -4.97 8.83 -2.35
CA LYS A 191 -5.27 10.15 -1.78
C LYS A 191 -4.57 10.35 -0.44
N ASN A 192 -4.57 9.32 0.41
CA ASN A 192 -4.04 9.38 1.77
C ASN A 192 -2.53 9.16 1.83
N LEU A 193 -1.96 8.47 0.84
CA LEU A 193 -0.57 8.09 0.80
C LEU A 193 0.35 9.33 0.74
N GLY A 194 1.05 9.56 1.84
CA GLY A 194 1.95 10.70 2.02
C GLY A 194 1.23 12.06 2.08
N ALA A 195 -0.08 12.07 2.34
CA ALA A 195 -0.82 13.27 2.66
C ALA A 195 -0.35 13.84 4.01
N VAL A 196 -0.43 15.16 4.15
CA VAL A 196 -0.13 15.82 5.42
C VAL A 196 -1.33 15.64 6.33
N GLN A 197 -1.11 15.04 7.48
CA GLN A 197 -2.09 14.99 8.55
C GLN A 197 -1.79 16.12 9.53
N THR A 198 -2.76 17.00 9.74
CA THR A 198 -2.65 18.12 10.68
C THR A 198 -3.47 17.79 11.91
N TYR A 199 -2.81 17.72 13.06
CA TYR A 199 -3.41 17.46 14.35
C TYR A 199 -3.40 18.73 15.19
N GLU A 200 -4.51 19.02 15.86
CA GLU A 200 -4.57 20.06 16.88
C GLU A 200 -3.97 19.50 18.18
N LEU A 201 -2.98 20.21 18.72
CA LEU A 201 -2.34 19.87 19.98
C LEU A 201 -3.30 20.25 21.12
N SER A 202 -4.22 19.34 21.46
CA SER A 202 -5.20 19.50 22.54
C SER A 202 -5.18 18.30 23.49
N ASN A 203 -5.89 18.41 24.62
CA ASN A 203 -6.00 17.32 25.63
C ASN A 203 -6.68 16.05 25.11
N ARG A 204 -7.21 16.07 23.89
CA ARG A 204 -7.84 14.91 23.23
C ARG A 204 -6.85 14.11 22.41
N MET A 205 -5.67 14.66 22.11
CA MET A 205 -4.63 14.01 21.35
C MET A 205 -3.80 13.10 22.27
N MET A 206 -3.59 11.86 21.83
CA MET A 206 -2.69 10.94 22.47
C MET A 206 -1.49 10.69 21.57
N LEU A 207 -0.30 10.95 22.10
CA LEU A 207 0.98 10.57 21.51
C LEU A 207 1.49 9.35 22.27
N ARG A 208 1.98 8.34 21.55
CA ARG A 208 2.62 7.14 22.12
C ARG A 208 3.90 6.84 21.35
N ILE A 209 4.97 6.46 22.04
CA ILE A 209 6.24 6.08 21.40
C ILE A 209 6.59 4.65 21.79
N ASP A 210 6.40 3.71 20.87
CA ASP A 210 6.82 2.32 21.05
C ASP A 210 7.92 1.98 20.03
N ASP A 211 9.06 1.43 20.44
CA ASP A 211 10.13 0.94 19.54
C ASP A 211 10.58 1.92 18.44
N PHE A 212 10.63 3.22 18.76
CA PHE A 212 10.86 4.34 17.82
C PHE A 212 9.77 4.54 16.75
N GLN A 213 8.54 4.18 17.06
CA GLN A 213 7.35 4.55 16.29
C GLN A 213 6.52 5.53 17.11
N LEU A 214 6.33 6.74 16.56
CA LEU A 214 5.42 7.72 17.11
C LEU A 214 4.01 7.43 16.57
N THR A 215 3.13 7.03 17.47
CA THR A 215 1.70 6.86 17.19
C THR A 215 0.97 8.13 17.63
N ILE A 216 0.20 8.71 16.72
CA ILE A 216 -0.65 9.88 16.97
C ILE A 216 -2.10 9.43 16.86
N ILE A 217 -2.83 9.50 17.97
CA ILE A 217 -4.26 9.17 18.06
C ILE A 217 -5.02 10.45 18.39
N TYR A 218 -5.99 10.80 17.54
CA TYR A 218 -6.87 11.95 17.76
C TYR A 218 -8.33 11.55 17.48
N PRO A 219 -9.29 11.85 18.37
CA PRO A 219 -10.68 11.44 18.20
C PRO A 219 -11.28 11.95 16.89
N GLY A 220 -11.79 11.03 16.07
CA GLY A 220 -12.41 11.35 14.78
C GLY A 220 -11.43 11.60 13.63
N ALA A 221 -10.11 11.46 13.84
CA ALA A 221 -9.10 11.50 12.79
C ALA A 221 -8.46 10.11 12.59
N GLN A 222 -7.82 9.91 11.44
CA GLN A 222 -7.07 8.69 11.17
C GLN A 222 -5.81 8.65 12.06
N GLU A 223 -5.54 7.49 12.66
CA GLU A 223 -4.32 7.24 13.43
C GLU A 223 -3.10 7.34 12.50
N SER A 224 -2.08 8.10 12.91
CA SER A 224 -0.80 8.16 12.21
C SER A 224 0.26 7.37 12.97
N LEU A 225 0.91 6.47 12.26
CA LEU A 225 2.02 5.65 12.75
C LEU A 225 3.29 6.09 12.02
N ILE A 226 4.26 6.65 12.73
CA ILE A 226 5.41 7.28 12.11
C ILE A 226 6.71 6.77 12.70
N GLU A 227 7.53 6.13 11.88
CA GLU A 227 8.83 5.65 12.29
C GLU A 227 9.82 6.82 12.50
N LEU A 228 10.20 7.06 13.75
CA LEU A 228 11.19 8.07 14.14
C LEU A 228 12.60 7.74 13.62
N LYS A 229 12.86 6.48 13.25
CA LYS A 229 14.11 6.04 12.60
C LYS A 229 14.30 6.68 11.21
N LEU A 230 13.24 7.23 10.62
CA LEU A 230 13.31 7.92 9.32
C LEU A 230 13.85 9.33 9.44
N LEU A 231 13.73 9.97 10.62
CA LEU A 231 14.25 11.30 10.87
C LEU A 231 15.78 11.31 10.87
N ASP A 232 16.35 12.47 10.56
CA ASP A 232 17.76 12.66 10.81
C ASP A 232 18.09 12.47 12.30
N LYS A 233 19.30 12.03 12.61
CA LYS A 233 19.68 11.62 13.96
C LYS A 233 19.68 12.80 14.93
N GLU A 234 20.04 13.99 14.46
CA GLU A 234 20.00 15.23 15.23
C GLU A 234 18.55 15.70 15.40
N ASP A 235 17.79 15.76 14.30
CA ASP A 235 16.36 16.11 14.29
C ASP A 235 15.53 15.19 15.19
N ARG A 236 15.86 13.90 15.25
CA ARG A 236 15.21 12.93 16.13
C ARG A 236 15.42 13.27 17.60
N ARG A 237 16.63 13.65 18.00
CA ARG A 237 16.92 14.06 19.38
C ARG A 237 16.19 15.34 19.72
N VAL A 238 16.31 16.35 18.86
CA VAL A 238 15.63 17.64 19.04
C VAL A 238 14.12 17.45 19.12
N LEU A 239 13.53 16.56 18.31
CA LEU A 239 12.10 16.26 18.38
C LEU A 239 11.74 15.61 19.73
N LEU A 240 12.49 14.60 20.17
CA LEU A 240 12.25 13.92 21.44
C LEU A 240 12.43 14.85 22.64
N ASP A 241 13.47 15.68 22.63
CA ASP A 241 13.73 16.69 23.65
C ASP A 241 12.63 17.76 23.67
N LEU A 242 12.15 18.19 22.50
CA LEU A 242 11.05 19.16 22.40
C LEU A 242 9.73 18.57 22.90
N LEU A 243 9.45 17.30 22.59
CA LEU A 243 8.30 16.58 23.12
C LEU A 243 8.41 16.41 24.65
N HIS A 244 9.61 16.12 25.17
CA HIS A 244 9.88 15.97 26.60
C HIS A 244 9.81 17.30 27.37
N ALA A 245 10.32 18.39 26.81
CA ALA A 245 10.23 19.72 27.44
C ALA A 245 8.76 20.18 27.49
N ARG A 246 8.03 20.04 26.37
CA ARG A 246 6.59 20.35 26.34
C ARG A 246 5.77 19.44 27.24
N TRP A 247 6.24 18.22 27.48
CA TRP A 247 5.67 17.28 28.44
C TRP A 247 5.81 17.78 29.88
N ILE A 248 7.03 18.12 30.31
CA ILE A 248 7.31 18.61 31.67
C ILE A 248 6.57 19.92 31.96
N ASP A 249 6.53 20.82 30.97
CA ASP A 249 5.93 22.15 31.13
C ASP A 249 4.41 22.18 30.90
N ALA A 250 3.80 21.06 30.51
CA ALA A 250 2.36 20.99 30.27
C ALA A 250 1.58 21.13 31.58
N GLN A 251 0.95 22.30 31.80
CA GLN A 251 0.03 22.55 32.92
C GLN A 251 -1.17 21.59 32.98
N HIS A 252 -1.48 20.90 31.88
CA HIS A 252 -2.48 19.84 31.80
C HIS A 252 -1.80 18.58 31.29
N VAL A 253 -1.88 17.51 32.08
CA VAL A 253 -1.27 16.20 31.81
C VAL A 253 -1.63 15.73 30.40
N TRP A 254 -0.72 15.91 29.45
CA TRP A 254 -0.67 15.07 28.26
C TRP A 254 -0.36 13.63 28.71
N ASN A 255 -0.53 12.62 27.86
CA ASN A 255 -0.47 11.18 28.19
C ASN A 255 0.61 10.67 29.22
N PRO A 256 0.28 10.35 30.51
CA PRO A 256 1.23 10.09 31.61
C PRO A 256 2.22 8.94 31.40
N ARG A 257 2.00 8.08 30.40
CA ARG A 257 2.89 6.95 30.06
C ARG A 257 4.04 7.31 29.13
N LEU A 258 3.96 8.46 28.44
CA LEU A 258 4.91 8.85 27.39
C LEU A 258 6.30 9.23 27.93
N GLY A 259 6.41 9.67 29.19
CA GLY A 259 7.67 10.16 29.78
C GLY A 259 8.77 9.09 29.84
N GLU A 260 8.45 7.89 30.35
CA GLU A 260 9.39 6.77 30.44
C GLU A 260 9.82 6.26 29.05
N GLU A 261 8.89 6.25 28.08
CA GLU A 261 9.13 5.86 26.68
C GLU A 261 10.08 6.84 25.97
N ILE A 262 9.93 8.15 26.18
CA ILE A 262 10.84 9.16 25.61
C ILE A 262 12.25 9.04 26.19
N GLU A 263 12.38 8.87 27.52
CA GLU A 263 13.69 8.65 28.15
C GLU A 263 14.40 7.43 27.57
N GLN A 264 13.67 6.33 27.37
CA GLN A 264 14.24 5.13 26.75
C GLN A 264 14.67 5.39 25.30
N ALA A 265 13.83 6.05 24.49
CA ALA A 265 14.15 6.38 23.11
C ALA A 265 15.36 7.34 23.00
N LEU A 266 15.50 8.30 23.93
CA LEU A 266 16.65 9.19 24.03
C LEU A 266 17.94 8.40 24.34
N ARG A 267 17.92 7.53 25.37
CA ARG A 267 19.08 6.67 25.72
C ARG A 267 19.49 5.76 24.57
N GLU A 268 18.54 5.20 23.84
CA GLU A 268 18.82 4.37 22.66
C GLU A 268 19.34 5.19 21.47
N SER A 269 18.86 6.43 21.28
CA SER A 269 19.39 7.38 20.29
C SER A 269 20.82 7.82 20.61
N GLU A 270 21.17 7.93 21.90
CA GLU A 270 22.54 8.18 22.37
C GLU A 270 23.46 6.99 22.09
N ARG A 271 23.05 5.76 22.46
CA ARG A 271 23.83 4.54 22.17
C ARG A 271 24.08 4.33 20.68
N SER A 272 23.04 4.54 19.86
CA SER A 272 23.14 4.46 18.40
C SER A 272 24.08 5.51 17.81
N ALA A 273 24.43 6.54 18.58
CA ALA A 273 25.34 7.58 18.12
C ALA A 273 26.81 7.34 18.39
N VAL A 274 27.11 6.56 19.42
CA VAL A 274 28.47 6.17 19.79
C VAL A 274 28.97 4.99 18.93
N LEU A 275 28.06 4.27 18.27
CA LEU A 275 28.34 3.09 17.45
C LEU A 275 28.53 3.37 15.93
N VAL A 276 28.71 4.63 15.52
CA VAL A 276 29.01 5.04 14.13
C VAL A 276 30.39 5.65 14.04
#